data_AF-A0A967T8L8-F1
#
_entry.id   AF-A0A967T8L8-F1
#
_cell.length_a   1.000
_cell.length_b   1.000
_cell.length_c   1.000
_cell.angle_alpha   90.00
_cell.angle_beta   90.00
_cell.angle_gamma   90.00
#
_symmetry.space_group_name_H-M   'P 1'
#
loop_
_entity.id
_entity.type
_entity.pdbx_description
1 polymer ?
#
loop_
_entity_poly.entity_id
_entity_poly.type
_entity_poly.pdbx_seq_one_letter_code
_entity_poly.pdbx_strand_id
1 'polypeptide(L)'
;MKGAEQEWKSGLSPEFQYIVYGHTHEHKYSCFEGEVDGKVKMYINTGTYLPLIQGARQEGFSSAHQMTIALFYRPDEDMRDKLGDTPTVDIWYGIKRKTYKV
;
A
#
# COMPACT_ATOMS: atom_id res chain seq x y z
N MET A 1 -3.66 12.05 2.88
CA MET A 1 -2.32 12.32 3.46
C MET A 1 -2.39 13.22 4.70
N LYS A 2 -3.03 14.39 4.66
CA LYS A 2 -3.10 15.31 5.82
C LYS A 2 -3.60 14.67 7.12
N GLY A 3 -4.62 13.80 7.05
CA GLY A 3 -5.13 13.06 8.22
C GLY A 3 -4.08 12.13 8.84
N ALA A 4 -3.44 11.27 8.04
CA ALA A 4 -2.38 10.39 8.52
C ALA A 4 -1.15 11.13 9.05
N GLU A 5 -0.80 12.26 8.40
CA GLU A 5 0.28 13.13 8.87
C GLU A 5 -0.09 13.85 10.18
N GLN A 6 -1.37 14.19 10.37
CA GLN A 6 -1.89 14.74 11.62
C GLN A 6 -1.96 13.69 12.72
N GLU A 7 -2.43 12.48 12.44
CA GLU A 7 -2.43 11.35 13.36
C GLU A 7 -1.01 11.01 13.79
N TRP A 8 -0.07 11.03 12.84
CA TRP A 8 1.37 10.92 13.11
C TRP A 8 1.84 12.02 14.08
N LYS A 9 1.62 13.30 13.71
CA LYS A 9 2.01 14.46 14.53
C LYS A 9 1.29 14.53 15.87
N SER A 10 0.13 13.88 16.00
CA SER A 10 -0.66 13.85 17.24
C SER A 10 -0.11 12.88 18.29
N GLY A 11 0.95 12.14 17.96
CA GLY A 11 1.62 11.25 18.90
C GLY A 11 1.11 9.81 18.85
N LEU A 12 0.86 9.28 17.65
CA LEU A 12 0.77 7.83 17.46
C LEU A 12 1.93 7.14 18.19
N SER A 13 1.62 6.07 18.94
CA SER A 13 2.62 5.37 19.75
C SER A 13 3.87 5.10 18.92
N PRO A 14 5.08 5.36 19.46
CA PRO A 14 6.34 5.06 18.77
C PRO A 14 6.50 3.58 18.41
N GLU A 15 5.64 2.72 18.92
CA GLU A 15 5.57 1.29 18.63
C GLU A 15 4.98 0.97 17.24
N PHE A 16 4.23 1.88 16.63
CA PHE A 16 3.65 1.66 15.30
C PHE A 16 4.65 1.98 14.19
N GLN A 17 4.99 0.96 13.38
CA GLN A 17 5.86 1.11 12.22
C GLN A 17 5.09 1.36 10.91
N TYR A 18 3.87 0.83 10.79
CA TYR A 18 3.07 0.99 9.58
C TYR A 18 1.69 1.55 9.91
N ILE A 19 1.27 2.57 9.17
CA ILE A 19 -0.09 3.10 9.24
C ILE A 19 -0.75 2.85 7.88
N VAL A 20 -1.78 2.01 7.88
CA VAL A 20 -2.45 1.56 6.66
C VAL A 20 -3.83 2.17 6.58
N TYR A 21 -4.11 2.83 5.46
CA TYR A 21 -5.44 3.34 5.13
C TYR A 21 -5.93 2.75 3.81
N GLY A 22 -7.24 2.81 3.64
CA GLY A 22 -7.90 2.53 2.37
C GLY A 22 -9.08 3.48 2.19
N HIS A 23 -9.89 3.21 1.17
CA HIS A 23 -11.12 3.95 0.88
C HIS A 23 -10.92 5.46 0.58
N THR A 24 -9.71 5.88 0.19
CA THR A 24 -9.39 7.30 -0.08
C THR A 24 -9.47 7.71 -1.54
N HIS A 25 -9.88 6.80 -2.43
CA HIS A 25 -9.89 7.00 -3.89
C HIS A 25 -8.50 7.29 -4.51
N GLU A 26 -7.43 7.23 -3.73
CA GLU A 26 -6.06 7.47 -4.19
C GLU A 26 -5.14 6.45 -3.54
N HIS A 27 -4.39 5.70 -4.34
CA HIS A 27 -3.31 4.85 -3.81
C HIS A 27 -2.06 5.72 -3.62
N LYS A 28 -1.39 5.55 -2.48
CA LYS A 28 -0.18 6.30 -2.16
C LYS A 28 0.64 5.57 -1.11
N TYR A 29 1.94 5.73 -1.15
CA TYR A 29 2.80 5.38 -0.04
C TYR A 29 3.78 6.51 0.25
N SER A 30 4.17 6.65 1.50
CA SER A 30 5.16 7.63 1.93
C SER A 30 5.93 7.06 3.12
N CYS A 31 7.25 7.07 3.02
CA CYS A 31 8.10 6.91 4.20
C CYS A 31 8.13 8.26 4.92
N PHE A 32 7.79 8.27 6.21
CA PHE A 32 7.87 9.47 7.06
C PHE A 32 9.22 9.56 7.76
N GLU A 33 9.70 8.44 8.29
CA GLU A 33 10.96 8.30 9.00
C GLU A 33 11.58 6.93 8.72
N GLY A 34 12.91 6.86 8.67
CA GLY A 34 13.63 5.60 8.58
C GLY A 34 14.88 5.68 9.43
N GLU A 35 15.02 4.73 10.36
CA GLU A 35 16.22 4.57 11.18
C GLU A 35 17.17 3.53 10.55
N VAL A 36 18.47 3.67 10.85
CA VAL A 36 19.52 2.77 10.35
C VAL A 36 19.34 1.34 10.89
N ASP A 37 18.59 1.16 11.98
CA ASP A 37 18.26 -0.13 12.57
C ASP A 37 17.09 -0.87 11.87
N GLY A 38 16.55 -0.30 10.79
CA GLY A 38 15.47 -0.90 10.00
C GLY A 38 14.07 -0.54 10.48
N LYS A 39 13.91 0.31 11.50
CA LYS A 39 12.60 0.86 11.86
C LYS A 39 12.20 1.91 10.82
N VAL A 40 11.34 1.51 9.90
CA VAL A 40 10.74 2.39 8.90
C VAL A 40 9.33 2.73 9.33
N LYS A 41 9.02 4.02 9.41
CA LYS A 41 7.66 4.52 9.64
C LYS A 41 7.03 4.88 8.32
N MET A 42 6.05 4.09 7.90
CA MET A 42 5.48 4.20 6.58
C MET A 42 3.97 4.39 6.63
N TYR A 43 3.51 5.35 5.82
CA TYR A 43 2.11 5.46 5.43
C TYR A 43 1.88 4.65 4.17
N ILE A 44 0.89 3.76 4.24
CA ILE A 44 0.46 2.96 3.10
C ILE A 44 -1.02 3.23 2.90
N ASN A 45 -1.38 3.71 1.73
CA ASN A 45 -2.75 3.91 1.33
C ASN A 45 -3.06 3.02 0.14
N THR A 46 -3.87 1.99 0.39
CA THR A 46 -4.27 1.04 -0.65
C THR A 46 -5.25 1.67 -1.65
N GLY A 47 -5.78 2.85 -1.34
CA GLY A 47 -6.74 3.57 -2.16
C GLY A 47 -8.12 2.94 -2.10
N THR A 48 -8.92 3.18 -3.12
CA THR A 48 -10.22 2.51 -3.32
C THR A 48 -10.12 1.63 -4.54
N TYR A 49 -10.94 0.59 -4.57
CA TYR A 49 -11.14 -0.22 -5.75
C TYR A 49 -11.77 0.63 -6.87
N LEU A 50 -10.94 1.39 -7.57
CA LEU A 50 -11.38 2.36 -8.55
C LEU A 50 -11.42 1.74 -9.95
N PRO A 51 -12.53 1.91 -10.68
CA PRO A 51 -12.58 1.54 -12.08
C PRO A 51 -11.63 2.43 -12.88
N LEU A 52 -10.70 1.78 -13.57
CA LEU A 52 -9.82 2.38 -14.55
C LEU A 52 -10.43 2.14 -15.93
N ILE A 53 -10.79 3.21 -16.62
CA ILE A 53 -11.18 3.15 -18.03
C ILE A 53 -9.94 3.42 -18.87
N GLN A 54 -9.51 2.43 -19.65
CA GLN A 54 -8.36 2.55 -20.55
C GLN A 54 -8.86 2.59 -21.99
N GLY A 55 -8.47 3.62 -22.74
CA GLY A 55 -8.71 3.69 -24.18
C GLY A 55 -8.00 2.54 -24.90
N ALA A 56 -8.68 1.95 -25.88
CA ALA A 56 -8.10 0.94 -26.75
C ALA A 56 -7.43 1.60 -27.98
N ARG A 57 -6.45 0.90 -28.57
CA ARG A 57 -5.68 1.41 -29.73
C ARG A 57 -6.54 1.51 -31.00
N GLN A 58 -7.53 0.64 -31.14
CA GLN A 58 -8.62 0.77 -32.10
C GLN A 58 -9.89 1.07 -31.30
N GLU A 59 -10.83 1.80 -31.89
CA GLU A 59 -12.02 2.35 -31.23
C GLU A 59 -12.57 1.49 -30.08
N GLY A 60 -12.73 2.10 -28.91
CA GLY A 60 -13.30 1.44 -27.74
C GLY A 60 -12.57 1.74 -26.44
N PHE A 61 -13.12 1.16 -25.36
CA PHE A 61 -12.60 1.29 -24.01
C PHE A 61 -12.56 -0.08 -23.34
N SER A 62 -11.58 -0.29 -22.47
CA SER A 62 -11.53 -1.44 -21.57
C SER A 62 -11.67 -0.97 -20.14
N SER A 63 -12.46 -1.69 -19.35
CA SER A 63 -12.56 -1.46 -17.91
C SER A 63 -11.59 -2.37 -17.17
N ALA A 64 -10.90 -1.80 -16.21
CA ALA A 64 -10.05 -2.51 -15.27
C ALA A 64 -10.20 -1.88 -13.89
N HIS A 65 -9.53 -2.42 -12.90
CA HIS A 65 -9.47 -1.82 -11.57
C HIS A 65 -8.02 -1.80 -11.13
N GLN A 66 -7.57 -0.64 -10.65
CA GLN A 66 -6.26 -0.55 -10.04
C GLN A 66 -6.32 -1.17 -8.64
N MET A 67 -5.30 -1.95 -8.31
CA MET A 67 -5.18 -2.62 -7.02
C MET A 67 -3.82 -2.30 -6.40
N THR A 68 -3.85 -2.05 -5.09
CA THR A 68 -2.67 -2.02 -4.24
C THR A 68 -2.82 -3.13 -3.22
N ILE A 69 -1.81 -3.98 -3.09
CA ILE A 69 -1.76 -5.04 -2.08
C ILE A 69 -0.57 -4.73 -1.17
N ALA A 70 -0.81 -4.72 0.14
CA ALA A 70 0.24 -4.66 1.14
C ALA A 70 0.22 -5.98 1.92
N LEU A 71 1.34 -6.70 1.94
CA LEU A 71 1.54 -7.93 2.70
C LEU A 71 2.46 -7.61 3.87
N PHE A 72 2.01 -7.92 5.08
CA PHE A 72 2.78 -7.74 6.30
C PHE A 72 3.14 -9.12 6.82
N TYR A 73 4.44 -9.36 6.96
CA TYR A 73 4.95 -10.63 7.45
C TYR A 73 5.27 -10.51 8.94
N ARG A 74 4.93 -11.55 9.68
CA ARG A 74 5.40 -11.71 11.06
C ARG A 74 6.93 -11.80 11.08
N PRO A 75 7.58 -11.45 12.20
CA PRO A 75 9.03 -11.51 12.30
C PRO A 75 9.61 -12.86 11.85
N ASP A 76 8.91 -13.96 12.13
CA ASP A 76 9.27 -15.36 11.88
C ASP A 76 8.94 -15.91 10.47
N GLU A 77 8.30 -15.14 9.59
CA GLU A 77 7.80 -15.65 8.30
C GLU A 77 8.77 -15.42 7.13
N ASP A 78 9.54 -14.34 7.16
CA ASP A 78 10.45 -13.93 6.08
C ASP A 78 11.89 -13.82 6.60
N MET A 79 12.50 -14.97 6.92
CA MET A 79 13.74 -15.03 7.71
C MET A 79 15.03 -14.95 6.89
N ARG A 80 14.95 -15.14 5.56
CA ARG A 80 16.14 -15.28 4.73
C ARG A 80 16.81 -13.90 4.52
N ASP A 81 18.09 -13.80 4.87
CA ASP A 81 18.92 -12.60 4.70
C ASP A 81 18.40 -11.35 5.45
N LYS A 82 17.50 -11.55 6.42
CA LYS A 82 16.87 -10.50 7.21
C LYS A 82 17.69 -10.09 8.43
N LEU A 83 17.76 -8.79 8.68
CA LEU A 83 18.45 -8.24 9.84
C LEU A 83 17.51 -8.21 11.06
N GLY A 84 17.69 -9.17 11.96
CA GLY A 84 16.97 -9.24 13.23
C GLY A 84 15.45 -9.47 13.10
N ASP A 85 14.72 -9.18 14.18
CA ASP A 85 13.26 -9.38 14.30
C ASP A 85 12.44 -8.18 13.79
N THR A 86 12.89 -7.52 12.72
CA THR A 86 12.13 -6.43 12.10
C THR A 86 10.91 -6.97 11.36
N PRO A 87 9.81 -6.23 11.17
CA PRO A 87 8.73 -6.70 10.29
C PRO A 87 9.13 -6.50 8.81
N THR A 88 8.66 -7.39 7.93
CA THR A 88 8.77 -7.21 6.47
C THR A 88 7.43 -6.69 5.94
N VAL A 89 7.47 -5.74 5.01
CA VAL A 89 6.31 -5.32 4.23
C VAL A 89 6.59 -5.40 2.73
N ASP A 90 5.73 -6.08 1.99
CA ASP A 90 5.71 -6.06 0.53
C ASP A 90 4.54 -5.23 0.02
N ILE A 91 4.80 -4.37 -0.96
CA ILE A 91 3.76 -3.56 -1.59
C ILE A 91 3.75 -3.82 -3.09
N TRP A 92 2.60 -4.30 -3.58
CA TRP A 92 2.39 -4.67 -4.97
C TRP A 92 1.34 -3.77 -5.62
N TYR A 93 1.60 -3.37 -6.87
CA TYR A 93 0.65 -2.66 -7.71
C TYR A 93 0.23 -3.55 -8.87
N GLY A 94 -1.08 -3.60 -9.12
CA GLY A 94 -1.63 -4.44 -10.15
C GLY A 94 -2.91 -3.89 -10.76
N ILE A 95 -3.34 -4.58 -11.81
CA ILE A 95 -4.59 -4.30 -12.51
C ILE A 95 -5.44 -5.57 -12.49
N LYS A 96 -6.70 -5.46 -12.07
CA LYS A 96 -7.70 -6.52 -12.20
C LYS A 96 -8.67 -6.22 -13.33
N ARG A 97 -8.75 -7.13 -14.30
CA ARG A 97 -9.75 -7.11 -15.37
C ARG A 97 -10.79 -8.22 -15.15
N LYS A 98 -12.05 -7.92 -15.43
CA LYS A 98 -13.14 -8.90 -15.41
C LYS A 98 -13.78 -8.93 -16.79
N THR A 99 -13.93 -10.13 -17.35
CA THR A 99 -14.77 -10.36 -18.54
C THR A 99 -16.12 -10.87 -18.04
N TYR A 100 -17.19 -10.14 -18.32
CA TYR A 100 -18.55 -10.59 -18.02
C TYR A 100 -19.07 -11.40 -19.21
N LYS A 101 -19.79 -12.49 -18.92
CA LYS A 101 -20.57 -13.17 -19.97
C LYS A 101 -21.75 -12.26 -20.33
N VAL A 102 -21.95 -12.05 -21.63
CA VAL A 102 -23.10 -11.34 -22.19
C VAL A 102 -24.28 -12.30 -22.27
#